data_AF-A0A5N1KUA4-F1
#
_entry.id   AF-A0A5N1KUA4-F1
#
_cell.length_a   1.000
_cell.length_b   1.000
_cell.length_c   1.000
_cell.angle_alpha   90.00
_cell.angle_beta   90.00
_cell.angle_gamma   90.00
#
_symmetry.space_group_name_H-M   'P 1'
#
loop_
_entity.id
_entity.type
_entity.pdbx_description
1 polymer ?
#
loop_
_entity_poly.entity_id
_entity_poly.type
_entity_poly.pdbx_seq_one_letter_code
_entity_poly.pdbx_strand_id
1 'polypeptide(L)'
;MSNPDDVDSHGLLTELATYQNRRLLLWQLAADGRSFCGVRFVAREHDLQNAPVDEQVHAFVDDMLSDGEIRPEYDTMADWDALEAAHGDTADQFL
;
A
#
# COMPACT_ATOMS: atom_id res chain seq x y z
N MET A 1 15.09 -18.18 -5.39
CA MET A 1 13.87 -18.18 -6.23
C MET A 1 12.95 -17.19 -5.58
N SER A 2 12.75 -16.02 -6.19
CA SER A 2 11.76 -15.04 -5.69
C SER A 2 10.37 -15.58 -6.01
N ASN A 3 9.44 -15.49 -5.06
CA ASN A 3 8.06 -15.88 -5.30
C ASN A 3 7.46 -14.92 -6.35
N PRO A 4 6.57 -15.38 -7.24
CA PRO A 4 5.86 -14.47 -8.15
C PRO A 4 5.09 -13.37 -7.39
N ASP A 5 4.61 -13.68 -6.18
CA ASP A 5 4.06 -12.70 -5.24
C ASP A 5 5.06 -11.63 -4.79
N ASP A 6 6.35 -11.96 -4.66
CA ASP A 6 7.39 -10.99 -4.25
C ASP A 6 7.66 -9.96 -5.37
N VAL A 7 7.58 -10.39 -6.63
CA VAL A 7 7.79 -9.51 -7.79
C VAL A 7 6.62 -8.54 -7.97
N ASP A 8 5.40 -9.03 -7.79
CA ASP A 8 4.21 -8.19 -7.78
C ASP A 8 4.23 -7.21 -6.60
N SER A 9 4.56 -7.67 -5.39
CA SER A 9 4.68 -6.81 -4.21
C SER A 9 5.71 -5.70 -4.39
N HIS A 10 6.86 -5.98 -4.99
CA HIS A 10 7.84 -4.95 -5.31
C HIS A 10 7.29 -3.94 -6.34
N GLY A 11 6.60 -4.40 -7.39
CA GLY A 11 5.99 -3.52 -8.39
C GLY A 11 4.95 -2.57 -7.76
N LEU A 12 4.10 -3.10 -6.89
CA LEU A 12 3.11 -2.32 -6.14
C LEU A 12 3.76 -1.25 -5.26
N LEU A 13 4.81 -1.61 -4.51
CA LEU A 13 5.52 -0.67 -3.63
C LEU A 13 6.27 0.41 -4.42
N THR A 14 6.89 0.05 -5.54
CA THR A 14 7.54 1.01 -6.44
C THR A 14 6.55 2.01 -7.00
N GLU A 15 5.40 1.55 -7.48
CA GLU A 15 4.36 2.44 -8.01
C GLU A 15 3.76 3.33 -6.91
N LEU A 16 3.52 2.78 -5.71
CA LEU A 16 3.00 3.53 -4.57
C LEU A 16 3.97 4.62 -4.10
N ALA A 17 5.29 4.39 -4.21
CA ALA A 17 6.30 5.39 -3.85
C ALA A 17 6.27 6.65 -4.72
N THR A 18 5.71 6.58 -5.94
CA THR A 18 5.55 7.75 -6.82
C THR A 18 4.63 8.83 -6.22
N TYR A 19 3.74 8.44 -5.30
CA TYR A 19 2.85 9.33 -4.56
C TYR A 19 3.55 10.06 -3.40
N GLN A 20 4.83 9.74 -3.12
CA GLN A 20 5.67 10.35 -2.07
C GLN A 20 5.03 10.40 -0.68
N ASN A 21 4.10 9.48 -0.40
CA ASN A 21 3.43 9.38 0.89
C ASN A 21 3.88 8.12 1.63
N ARG A 22 4.74 8.33 2.62
CA ARG A 22 5.33 7.25 3.43
C ARG A 22 4.28 6.38 4.13
N ARG A 23 3.17 6.96 4.60
CA ARG A 23 2.13 6.22 5.30
C ARG A 23 1.42 5.20 4.42
N LEU A 24 1.30 5.49 3.12
CA LEU A 24 0.78 4.51 2.15
C LEU A 24 1.70 3.29 2.05
N LEU A 25 3.01 3.51 1.94
CA LEU A 25 4.00 2.41 1.91
C LEU A 25 3.97 1.57 3.18
N LEU A 26 3.94 2.21 4.35
CA LEU A 26 3.87 1.52 5.63
C LEU A 26 2.60 0.68 5.77
N TRP A 27 1.46 1.22 5.35
CA TRP A 27 0.19 0.49 5.37
C TRP A 27 0.22 -0.71 4.42
N GLN A 28 0.74 -0.52 3.20
CA GLN A 28 0.87 -1.61 2.22
C GLN A 28 1.82 -2.70 2.71
N LEU A 29 2.94 -2.34 3.35
CA LEU A 29 3.88 -3.29 3.94
C LEU A 29 3.27 -4.06 5.11
N ALA A 30 2.49 -3.37 5.95
CA ALA A 30 1.75 -4.01 7.05
C ALA A 30 0.64 -4.97 6.55
N ALA A 31 0.11 -4.67 5.36
CA ALA A 31 -0.88 -5.49 4.68
C ALA A 31 -0.28 -6.70 3.96
N ASP A 32 1.04 -6.81 3.79
CA ASP A 32 1.66 -7.86 2.98
C ASP A 32 1.17 -9.27 3.36
N GLY A 33 0.68 -9.99 2.35
CA GLY A 33 0.05 -11.31 2.48
C GLY A 33 -1.35 -11.35 3.11
N ARG A 34 -1.94 -10.23 3.53
CA ARG A 34 -3.29 -10.17 4.10
C ARG A 34 -4.34 -9.96 3.02
N SER A 35 -5.44 -10.70 3.12
CA SER A 35 -6.51 -10.72 2.11
C SER A 35 -7.62 -9.67 2.32
N PHE A 36 -7.45 -8.80 3.31
CA PHE A 36 -8.47 -7.84 3.78
C PHE A 36 -7.98 -6.39 3.83
N CYS A 37 -6.74 -6.11 3.41
CA CYS A 37 -6.19 -4.75 3.35
C CYS A 37 -5.11 -4.63 2.26
N GLY A 38 -4.70 -3.39 1.97
CA GLY A 38 -3.69 -3.09 0.95
C GLY A 38 -4.24 -3.05 -0.47
N VAL A 39 -3.33 -2.84 -1.43
CA VAL A 39 -3.66 -2.59 -2.85
C VAL A 39 -4.46 -3.74 -3.44
N ARG A 40 -4.02 -5.00 -3.24
CA ARG A 40 -4.71 -6.18 -3.78
C ARG A 40 -6.12 -6.37 -3.22
N PHE A 41 -6.37 -5.94 -1.98
CA PHE A 41 -7.71 -5.97 -1.41
C PHE A 41 -8.61 -4.94 -2.08
N VAL A 42 -8.17 -3.67 -2.16
CA VAL A 42 -8.94 -2.61 -2.81
C VAL A 42 -9.18 -2.94 -4.29
N ALA A 43 -8.16 -3.41 -5.01
CA ALA A 43 -8.31 -3.88 -6.38
C ALA A 43 -9.38 -4.97 -6.50
N ARG A 44 -9.51 -5.88 -5.53
CA ARG A 44 -10.58 -6.89 -5.54
C ARG A 44 -11.96 -6.30 -5.29
N GLU A 45 -12.10 -5.39 -4.33
CA GLU A 45 -13.39 -4.74 -4.03
C GLU A 45 -13.88 -3.89 -5.21
N HIS A 46 -12.96 -3.40 -6.05
CA HIS A 46 -13.25 -2.58 -7.22
C HIS A 46 -13.25 -3.34 -8.56
N ASP A 47 -13.12 -4.67 -8.57
CA ASP A 47 -13.02 -5.52 -9.78
C ASP A 47 -11.84 -5.19 -10.71
N LEU A 48 -10.72 -4.76 -10.13
CA LEU A 48 -9.48 -4.33 -10.80
C LEU A 48 -8.34 -5.36 -10.67
N GLN A 49 -8.61 -6.62 -10.32
CA GLN A 49 -7.54 -7.60 -10.05
C GLN A 49 -6.70 -7.94 -11.28
N ASN A 50 -7.26 -7.75 -12.47
CA ASN A 50 -6.57 -7.93 -13.76
C ASN A 50 -6.14 -6.59 -14.39
N ALA A 51 -6.39 -5.47 -13.72
CA ALA A 51 -5.99 -4.15 -14.20
C ALA A 51 -4.46 -3.98 -14.08
N PRO A 52 -3.86 -3.05 -14.84
CA PRO A 52 -2.47 -2.64 -14.64
C PRO A 52 -2.17 -2.23 -13.19
N VAL A 53 -0.90 -2.36 -12.78
CA VAL A 53 -0.44 -2.04 -11.42
C VAL A 53 -0.74 -0.59 -11.03
N ASP A 54 -0.54 0.35 -11.94
CA ASP A 54 -0.82 1.78 -11.74
C ASP A 54 -2.29 2.04 -11.41
N GLU A 55 -3.21 1.36 -12.10
CA GLU A 55 -4.65 1.50 -11.86
C GLU A 55 -5.06 0.91 -10.50
N GLN A 56 -4.51 -0.25 -10.13
CA GLN A 56 -4.76 -0.86 -8.82
C GLN A 56 -4.23 0.02 -7.68
N VAL A 57 -3.01 0.54 -7.82
CA VAL A 57 -2.38 1.43 -6.84
C VAL A 57 -3.16 2.74 -6.74
N HIS A 58 -3.59 3.31 -7.87
CA HIS A 58 -4.39 4.53 -7.88
C HIS A 58 -5.70 4.37 -7.10
N ALA A 59 -6.43 3.26 -7.31
CA ALA A 59 -7.66 2.97 -6.57
C ALA A 59 -7.39 2.85 -5.05
N PHE A 60 -6.27 2.22 -4.66
CA PHE A 60 -5.87 2.15 -3.26
C PHE A 60 -5.51 3.52 -2.66
N VAL A 61 -4.81 4.38 -3.41
CA VAL A 61 -4.49 5.74 -2.95
C VAL A 61 -5.77 6.57 -2.78
N ASP A 62 -6.69 6.49 -3.75
CA ASP A 62 -7.99 7.18 -3.70
C ASP A 62 -8.85 6.68 -2.52
N ASP A 63 -8.81 5.38 -2.24
CA ASP A 63 -9.50 4.83 -1.07
C ASP A 63 -8.88 5.32 0.26
N MET A 64 -7.55 5.36 0.35
CA MET A 64 -6.82 5.70 1.59
C MET A 64 -6.76 7.20 1.88
N LEU A 65 -6.72 8.05 0.85
CA LEU A 65 -6.52 9.49 1.00
C LEU A 65 -7.82 10.28 0.86
N SER A 66 -7.89 11.38 1.59
CA SER A 66 -8.88 12.45 1.39
C SER A 66 -8.14 13.78 1.49
N ASP A 67 -8.24 14.59 0.45
CA ASP A 67 -7.50 15.85 0.33
C ASP A 67 -5.97 15.71 0.50
N GLY A 68 -5.43 14.55 0.11
CA GLY A 68 -3.99 14.24 0.17
C GLY A 68 -3.50 13.70 1.52
N GLU A 69 -4.35 13.66 2.53
CA GLU A 69 -4.06 13.11 3.86
C GLU A 69 -4.70 11.74 4.04
N ILE A 70 -4.12 10.92 4.92
CA ILE A 70 -4.73 9.62 5.26
C ILE A 70 -6.10 9.87 5.89
N ARG A 71 -7.13 9.21 5.37
CA ARG A 71 -8.49 9.32 5.88
C ARG A 71 -8.56 8.98 7.37
N PRO A 72 -9.37 9.70 8.17
CA PRO A 72 -9.46 9.50 9.61
C PRO A 72 -9.78 8.06 10.03
N GLU A 73 -10.55 7.33 9.23
CA GLU A 73 -10.90 5.93 9.50
C GLU A 73 -9.66 5.04 9.56
N TYR A 74 -8.67 5.30 8.69
CA TYR A 74 -7.40 4.55 8.69
C TYR A 74 -6.41 5.14 9.69
N ASP A 75 -6.34 6.47 9.79
CA ASP A 75 -5.41 7.16 10.69
C ASP A 75 -5.65 6.81 12.17
N THR A 76 -6.91 6.59 12.56
CA THR A 76 -7.27 6.19 13.93
C THR A 76 -7.09 4.70 14.21
N MET A 77 -7.10 3.86 13.16
CA MET A 77 -6.90 2.41 13.28
C MET A 77 -5.42 2.02 13.28
N ALA A 78 -4.57 2.84 12.67
CA ALA A 78 -3.14 2.60 12.54
C ALA A 78 -2.38 2.99 13.80
N ASP A 79 -1.54 2.09 14.30
CA ASP A 79 -0.43 2.46 15.17
C ASP A 79 0.77 2.83 14.28
N TRP A 80 0.83 4.09 13.84
CA TRP A 80 1.84 4.56 12.90
C TRP A 80 3.27 4.40 13.43
N ASP A 81 3.48 4.60 14.73
CA ASP A 81 4.80 4.47 15.35
C ASP A 81 5.25 3.00 15.32
N ALA A 82 4.34 2.05 15.57
CA ALA A 82 4.65 0.64 15.44
C ALA A 82 4.92 0.23 13.99
N LEU A 83 4.18 0.80 13.02
CA LEU A 83 4.42 0.54 11.59
C LEU A 83 5.77 1.09 11.14
N GLU A 84 6.14 2.29 11.56
CA GLU A 84 7.48 2.87 11.31
C GLU A 84 8.58 1.99 11.91
N ALA A 85 8.43 1.55 13.15
CA ALA A 85 9.43 0.69 13.79
C ALA A 85 9.59 -0.67 13.08
N ALA A 86 8.52 -1.21 12.50
CA ALA A 86 8.53 -2.51 11.83
C ALA A 86 8.97 -2.43 10.36
N HIS A 87 8.57 -1.37 9.65
CA HIS A 87 8.65 -1.32 8.19
C HIS A 87 9.36 -0.07 7.65
N GLY A 88 9.77 0.86 8.51
CA GLY A 88 10.37 2.12 8.12
C GLY A 88 11.64 1.96 7.27
N ASP A 89 12.54 1.05 7.65
CA ASP A 89 13.77 0.75 6.89
C ASP A 89 13.46 0.18 5.49
N THR A 90 12.32 -0.48 5.33
CA THR A 90 11.88 -1.00 4.02
C THR A 90 11.23 0.11 3.21
N ALA A 91 10.40 0.95 3.83
CA ALA A 91 9.82 2.12 3.18
C ALA A 91 10.90 3.09 2.67
N ASP A 92 12.00 3.26 3.41
CA ASP A 92 13.17 4.08 3.00
C ASP A 92 13.87 3.56 1.74
N GLN A 93 13.73 2.28 1.39
CA GLN A 93 14.34 1.74 0.17
C GLN A 93 13.57 2.14 -1.10
N PHE A 94 12.33 2.62 -0.95
CA PHE A 94 11.46 3.02 -2.06
C PHE A 94 11.32 4.55 -2.21
N LEU A 95 11.62 5.33 -1.17
CA LEU A 95 11.54 6.81 -1.16
C LEU A 95 12.89 7.46 -1.44
#